data_AF-A0A972LFZ1-F1
#
_entry.id   AF-A0A972LFZ1-F1
#
_cell.length_a   1.000
_cell.length_b   1.000
_cell.length_c   1.000
_cell.angle_alpha   90.00
_cell.angle_beta   90.00
_cell.angle_gamma   90.00
#
_symmetry.space_group_name_H-M   'P 1'
#
loop_
_entity.id
_entity.type
_entity.pdbx_description
1 polymer ?
#
loop_
_entity_poly.entity_id
_entity_poly.type
_entity_poly.pdbx_seq_one_letter_code
_entity_poly.pdbx_strand_id
1 'polypeptide(L)'
;MKSRFRGCLAGLALGDALGADFEGMPPGEYPVDCSAPLHYTDDTEMMINLTESLLEMECVLPENMARHFIEGLNPWRGYGPGTLRVLSLIKSGVPIDRATTMVFKEGSKGNGAAMRVAPIGLLYWYDD
;
A
#
# COMPACT_ATOMS: atom_id res chain seq x y z
N MET A 1 -21.17 10.45 7.05
CA MET A 1 -20.38 9.29 6.59
C MET A 1 -19.29 9.69 5.59
N LYS A 2 -19.63 10.32 4.46
CA LYS A 2 -18.68 10.72 3.40
C LYS A 2 -17.43 11.50 3.86
N SER A 3 -17.56 12.37 4.87
CA SER A 3 -16.43 13.10 5.47
C SER A 3 -15.43 12.19 6.16
N ARG A 4 -15.87 11.11 6.80
CA ARG A 4 -15.00 10.14 7.49
C ARG A 4 -14.19 9.32 6.50
N PHE A 5 -14.79 8.94 5.37
CA PHE A 5 -14.13 8.20 4.30
C PHE A 5 -13.01 9.04 3.68
N ARG A 6 -13.33 10.29 3.32
CA ARG A 6 -12.35 11.25 2.82
C ARG A 6 -11.24 11.50 3.84
N GLY A 7 -11.60 11.71 5.10
CA GLY A 7 -10.64 11.94 6.17
C GLY A 7 -9.72 10.73 6.41
N CYS A 8 -10.23 9.50 6.29
CA CYS A 8 -9.44 8.29 6.43
C CYS A 8 -8.39 8.14 5.33
N LEU A 9 -8.79 8.26 4.06
CA LEU A 9 -7.87 8.14 2.92
C LEU A 9 -6.89 9.33 2.86
N ALA A 10 -7.37 10.56 3.10
CA ALA A 10 -6.50 11.73 3.16
C ALA A 10 -5.54 11.68 4.35
N GLY A 11 -5.99 11.17 5.51
CA GLY A 11 -5.15 11.00 6.69
C GLY A 11 -4.03 9.99 6.46
N LEU A 12 -4.30 8.89 5.76
CA LEU A 12 -3.27 7.93 5.34
C LEU A 12 -2.24 8.61 4.44
N ALA A 13 -2.69 9.27 3.36
CA ALA A 13 -1.78 9.91 2.41
C ALA A 13 -0.96 11.06 3.04
N LEU A 14 -1.56 11.83 3.95
CA LEU A 14 -0.85 12.88 4.69
C LEU A 14 0.16 12.28 5.68
N GLY A 15 -0.22 11.21 6.40
CA GLY A 15 0.67 10.54 7.35
C GLY A 15 1.89 9.94 6.66
N ASP A 16 1.67 9.27 5.52
CA ASP A 16 2.72 8.79 4.63
C ASP A 16 3.64 9.93 4.19
N ALA A 17 3.09 10.95 3.52
CA ALA A 17 3.92 12.01 2.94
C ALA A 17 4.66 12.87 3.97
N LEU A 18 4.11 13.05 5.18
CA LEU A 18 4.80 13.72 6.29
C LEU A 18 5.85 12.84 6.96
N GLY A 19 5.68 11.51 6.94
CA GLY A 19 6.59 10.56 7.56
C GLY A 19 7.76 10.13 6.67
N ALA A 20 7.60 10.24 5.35
CA ALA A 20 8.53 9.72 4.34
C ALA A 20 9.99 10.18 4.56
N ASP A 21 10.22 11.49 4.75
CA ASP A 21 11.56 12.04 4.93
C ASP A 21 12.24 11.63 6.25
N PHE A 22 11.47 11.07 7.19
CA PHE A 22 11.94 10.63 8.50
C PHE A 22 12.07 9.11 8.64
N GLU A 23 11.81 8.36 7.57
CA GLU A 23 11.88 6.91 7.58
C GLU A 23 13.29 6.43 7.95
N GLY A 24 13.38 5.50 8.92
CA GLY A 24 14.64 4.92 9.38
C GLY A 24 15.45 5.80 10.35
N MET A 25 14.98 7.01 10.67
CA MET A 25 15.63 7.86 11.68
C MET A 25 15.41 7.33 13.11
N PRO A 26 16.37 7.53 14.03
CA PRO A 26 16.17 7.21 15.44
C PRO A 26 15.04 8.03 16.08
N PRO A 27 14.29 7.47 17.05
CA PRO A 27 13.26 8.21 17.76
C PRO A 27 13.84 9.47 18.44
N GLY A 28 13.20 10.62 18.21
CA GLY A 28 13.56 11.89 18.83
C GLY A 28 14.50 12.78 18.01
N GLU A 29 14.98 12.31 16.85
CA GLU A 29 15.82 13.08 15.93
C GLU A 29 15.04 13.71 14.76
N TYR A 30 13.77 14.05 14.97
CA TYR A 30 12.93 14.63 13.92
C TYR A 30 13.18 16.15 13.81
N PRO A 31 13.71 16.66 12.68
CA PRO A 31 13.78 18.10 12.48
C PRO A 31 12.36 18.67 12.36
N VAL A 32 12.15 19.86 12.93
CA VAL A 32 10.84 20.54 12.97
C VAL A 32 10.51 21.23 11.63
N ASP A 33 11.47 21.26 10.70
CA ASP A 33 11.30 21.89 9.40
C ASP A 33 10.60 20.96 8.40
N CYS A 34 9.29 21.17 8.26
CA CYS A 34 8.44 20.50 7.26
C CYS A 34 8.25 21.34 5.98
N SER A 35 9.19 22.22 5.63
CA SER A 35 9.07 23.09 4.43
C SER A 35 9.37 22.37 3.11
N ALA A 36 9.94 21.17 3.16
CA ALA A 36 10.19 20.35 1.98
C ALA A 36 8.88 19.99 1.26
N PRO A 37 8.88 19.90 -0.08
CA PRO A 37 7.73 19.41 -0.82
C PRO A 37 7.34 18.00 -0.37
N LEU A 38 6.06 17.80 -0.07
CA LEU A 38 5.54 16.51 0.35
C LEU A 38 5.44 15.56 -0.86
N HIS A 39 5.91 14.33 -0.65
CA HIS A 39 5.81 13.25 -1.61
C HIS A 39 5.28 11.99 -0.92
N TYR A 40 4.33 11.31 -1.55
CA TYR A 40 3.82 10.03 -1.04
C TYR A 40 4.74 8.86 -1.47
N THR A 41 4.66 7.75 -0.74
CA THR A 41 5.48 6.54 -0.94
C THR A 41 4.63 5.35 -1.44
N ASP A 42 5.16 4.14 -1.35
CA ASP A 42 4.43 2.92 -1.70
C ASP A 42 3.19 2.70 -0.83
N ASP A 43 3.14 3.26 0.39
CA ASP A 43 1.96 3.24 1.26
C ASP A 43 0.72 3.80 0.55
N THR A 44 0.81 5.05 0.08
CA THR A 44 -0.28 5.71 -0.64
C THR A 44 -0.48 5.13 -2.03
N GLU A 45 0.58 4.79 -2.76
CA GLU A 45 0.44 4.22 -4.11
C GLU A 45 -0.30 2.89 -4.08
N MET A 46 0.08 2.00 -3.16
CA MET A 46 -0.62 0.72 -2.99
C MET A 46 -2.04 0.91 -2.44
N MET A 47 -2.30 1.92 -1.60
CA MET A 47 -3.67 2.27 -1.18
C MET A 47 -4.52 2.70 -2.39
N ILE A 48 -4.00 3.55 -3.28
CA ILE A 48 -4.69 3.98 -4.50
C ILE A 48 -4.99 2.77 -5.39
N ASN A 49 -3.97 1.97 -5.71
CA ASN A 49 -4.13 0.77 -6.54
C ASN A 49 -5.15 -0.22 -5.95
N LEU A 50 -5.17 -0.38 -4.62
CA LEU A 50 -6.19 -1.18 -3.94
C LEU A 50 -7.58 -0.56 -4.12
N THR A 51 -7.70 0.75 -3.95
CA THR A 51 -8.97 1.47 -4.10
C THR A 51 -9.53 1.30 -5.51
N GLU A 52 -8.70 1.47 -6.55
CA GLU A 52 -9.11 1.26 -7.95
C GLU A 52 -9.61 -0.17 -8.18
N SER A 53 -8.91 -1.17 -7.65
CA SER A 53 -9.37 -2.57 -7.72
C SER A 53 -10.72 -2.79 -7.04
N LEU A 54 -10.94 -2.18 -5.87
CA LEU A 54 -12.19 -2.34 -5.13
C LEU A 54 -13.36 -1.62 -5.81
N LEU A 55 -13.12 -0.47 -6.43
CA LEU A 55 -14.12 0.26 -7.20
C LEU A 55 -14.52 -0.50 -8.47
N GLU A 56 -13.59 -1.25 -9.07
CA GLU A 56 -13.87 -2.07 -10.26
C GLU A 56 -14.65 -3.34 -9.94
N MET A 57 -14.28 -4.04 -8.85
CA MET A 57 -14.84 -5.35 -8.53
C MET A 57 -15.97 -5.32 -7.51
N GLU A 58 -16.13 -4.20 -6.80
CA GLU A 58 -17.03 -4.05 -5.64
C GLU A 58 -16.82 -5.13 -4.55
N CYS A 59 -15.63 -5.77 -4.55
CA CYS A 59 -15.24 -6.80 -3.61
C CYS A 59 -13.72 -6.99 -3.59
N VAL A 60 -13.23 -7.74 -2.60
CA VAL A 60 -11.83 -8.18 -2.55
C VAL A 60 -11.63 -9.38 -3.48
N LEU A 61 -11.06 -9.12 -4.65
CA LEU A 61 -10.62 -10.15 -5.60
C LEU A 61 -9.09 -10.11 -5.76
N PRO A 62 -8.35 -11.09 -5.22
CA PRO A 62 -6.88 -11.09 -5.20
C PRO A 62 -6.23 -10.89 -6.57
N GLU A 63 -6.79 -11.49 -7.61
CA GLU A 63 -6.29 -11.41 -8.98
C GLU A 63 -6.40 -9.98 -9.52
N ASN A 64 -7.51 -9.30 -9.25
CA ASN A 64 -7.72 -7.92 -9.69
C ASN A 64 -6.80 -6.96 -8.91
N MET A 65 -6.66 -7.17 -7.60
CA MET A 65 -5.74 -6.41 -6.77
C MET A 65 -4.30 -6.55 -7.25
N ALA A 66 -3.87 -7.77 -7.56
CA ALA A 66 -2.53 -8.03 -8.07
C ALA A 66 -2.29 -7.35 -9.43
N ARG A 67 -3.29 -7.35 -10.32
CA ARG A 67 -3.22 -6.63 -11.59
C ARG A 67 -3.02 -5.13 -11.36
N HIS A 68 -3.85 -4.50 -10.52
CA HIS A 68 -3.72 -3.07 -10.19
C HIS A 68 -2.39 -2.73 -9.52
N PHE A 69 -1.88 -3.59 -8.62
CA PHE A 69 -0.55 -3.40 -8.03
C PHE A 69 0.59 -3.50 -9.05
N ILE A 70 0.44 -4.31 -10.10
CA ILE A 70 1.46 -4.44 -11.15
C ILE A 70 1.39 -3.28 -12.14
N GLU A 71 0.19 -2.88 -12.54
CA GLU A 71 -0.05 -1.80 -13.51
C GLU A 71 0.27 -0.43 -12.93
N GLY A 72 -0.08 -0.18 -11.67
CA GLY A 72 0.17 1.06 -10.96
C GLY A 72 1.54 1.14 -10.27
N LEU A 73 2.42 0.15 -10.45
CA LEU A 73 3.73 0.11 -9.79
C LEU A 73 4.66 1.21 -10.31
N ASN A 74 5.02 2.17 -9.46
CA ASN A 74 6.15 3.04 -9.64
C ASN A 74 7.32 2.59 -8.74
N PRO A 75 8.41 2.01 -9.31
CA PRO A 75 9.50 1.47 -8.52
C PRO A 75 10.27 2.52 -7.71
N TRP A 76 10.08 3.81 -8.00
CA TRP A 76 10.73 4.92 -7.30
C TRP A 76 10.00 5.37 -6.03
N ARG A 77 8.93 4.67 -5.62
CA ARG A 77 8.10 5.04 -4.47
C ARG A 77 8.52 4.46 -3.13
N GLY A 78 9.64 3.73 -3.05
CA GLY A 78 10.12 3.19 -1.77
C GLY A 78 9.74 1.74 -1.50
N TYR A 79 9.10 1.05 -2.45
CA TYR A 79 8.73 -0.35 -2.31
C TYR A 79 9.85 -1.23 -1.75
N GLY A 80 9.52 -1.96 -0.69
CA GLY A 80 10.41 -2.97 -0.13
C GLY A 80 10.83 -4.01 -1.18
N PRO A 81 12.09 -4.49 -1.16
CA PRO A 81 12.65 -5.36 -2.20
C PRO A 81 11.89 -6.69 -2.34
N GLY A 82 11.35 -7.20 -1.23
CA GLY A 82 10.51 -8.39 -1.25
C GLY A 82 9.19 -8.18 -1.99
N THR A 83 8.54 -7.03 -1.81
CA THR A 83 7.30 -6.66 -2.51
C THR A 83 7.54 -6.57 -4.02
N LEU A 84 8.59 -5.85 -4.44
CA LEU A 84 8.98 -5.78 -5.86
C LEU A 84 9.19 -7.16 -6.48
N ARG A 85 9.86 -8.06 -5.74
CA ARG A 85 10.11 -9.42 -6.22
C ARG A 85 8.83 -10.25 -6.33
N VAL A 86 7.91 -10.14 -5.38
CA VAL A 86 6.59 -10.82 -5.46
C VAL A 86 5.81 -10.32 -6.67
N LEU A 87 5.69 -9.01 -6.86
CA LEU A 87 4.98 -8.43 -8.01
C LEU A 87 5.62 -8.84 -9.34
N SER A 88 6.95 -8.91 -9.41
CA SER A 88 7.66 -9.40 -10.60
C SER A 88 7.38 -10.87 -10.91
N LEU A 89 7.25 -11.73 -9.89
CA LEU A 89 6.90 -13.14 -10.08
C LEU A 89 5.48 -13.29 -10.60
N ILE A 90 4.52 -12.57 -10.01
CA ILE A 90 3.12 -12.57 -10.44
C ILE A 90 3.03 -12.07 -11.89
N LYS A 91 3.72 -10.96 -12.21
CA LYS A 91 3.80 -10.43 -13.58
C LYS A 91 4.36 -11.44 -14.59
N SER A 92 5.21 -12.36 -14.13
CA SER A 92 5.79 -13.43 -14.96
C SER A 92 4.90 -14.68 -15.05
N GLY A 93 3.69 -14.65 -14.49
CA GLY A 93 2.73 -15.75 -14.54
C GLY A 93 2.78 -16.73 -13.37
N VAL A 94 3.56 -16.43 -12.31
CA VAL A 94 3.54 -17.26 -11.10
C VAL A 94 2.24 -16.99 -10.32
N PRO A 95 1.50 -18.03 -9.89
CA PRO A 95 0.32 -17.88 -9.04
C PRO A 95 0.61 -17.07 -7.76
N ILE A 96 -0.34 -16.25 -7.31
CA ILE A 96 -0.17 -15.27 -6.21
C ILE A 96 0.28 -15.93 -4.90
N ASP A 97 -0.36 -17.04 -4.55
CA ASP A 97 -0.06 -17.87 -3.36
C ASP A 97 1.37 -18.41 -3.39
N ARG A 98 1.83 -18.83 -4.57
CA ARG A 98 3.18 -19.34 -4.80
C ARG A 98 4.23 -18.23 -4.86
N ALA A 99 3.92 -17.11 -5.49
CA ALA A 99 4.85 -15.98 -5.62
C ALA A 99 5.30 -15.46 -4.25
N THR A 100 4.37 -15.38 -3.29
CA THR A 100 4.67 -14.94 -1.92
C THR A 100 5.57 -15.94 -1.20
N THR A 101 5.26 -17.23 -1.26
CA THR A 101 6.05 -18.28 -0.57
C THR A 101 7.43 -18.50 -1.17
N MET A 102 7.62 -18.19 -2.47
CA MET A 102 8.93 -18.19 -3.12
C MET A 102 9.86 -17.09 -2.61
N VAL A 103 9.33 -15.95 -2.18
CA VAL A 103 10.11 -14.84 -1.63
C VAL A 103 10.23 -14.95 -0.11
N PHE A 104 9.13 -15.29 0.56
CA PHE A 104 9.02 -15.41 2.00
C PHE A 104 8.55 -16.82 2.36
N LYS A 105 9.48 -17.72 2.71
CA LYS A 105 9.16 -19.14 3.00
C LYS A 105 8.06 -19.32 4.06
N GLU A 106 8.04 -18.44 5.07
CA GLU A 106 7.06 -18.45 6.17
C GLU A 106 6.03 -17.30 6.05
N GLY A 107 5.98 -16.62 4.90
CA GLY A 107 5.24 -15.37 4.72
C GLY A 107 6.00 -14.14 5.22
N SER A 108 5.63 -12.97 4.69
CA SER A 108 6.19 -11.69 5.13
C SER A 108 5.55 -11.28 6.46
N LYS A 109 6.37 -10.81 7.41
CA LYS A 109 5.93 -10.20 8.68
C LYS A 109 5.98 -8.68 8.65
N GLY A 110 6.16 -8.09 7.46
CA GLY A 110 6.18 -6.64 7.27
C GLY A 110 4.79 -6.00 7.37
N ASN A 111 4.76 -4.68 7.50
CA ASN A 111 3.55 -3.86 7.56
C ASN A 111 2.90 -3.63 6.18
N GLY A 112 3.51 -4.10 5.08
CA GLY A 112 3.10 -3.83 3.70
C GLY A 112 1.60 -4.01 3.41
N ALA A 113 0.99 -5.05 3.98
CA ALA A 113 -0.44 -5.28 3.84
C ALA A 113 -1.29 -4.30 4.68
N ALA A 114 -0.84 -3.98 5.89
CA ALA A 114 -1.55 -3.12 6.83
C ALA A 114 -1.52 -1.65 6.40
N MET A 115 -0.40 -1.15 5.87
CA MET A 115 -0.23 0.26 5.50
C MET A 115 -1.25 0.74 4.46
N ARG A 116 -1.79 -0.18 3.64
CA ARG A 116 -2.71 0.11 2.54
C ARG A 116 -4.15 -0.34 2.76
N VAL A 117 -4.49 -0.96 3.90
CA VAL A 117 -5.74 -1.73 4.07
C VAL A 117 -7.01 -0.88 4.22
N ALA A 118 -6.86 0.43 4.49
CA ALA A 118 -7.97 1.33 4.79
C ALA A 118 -9.16 1.24 3.80
N PRO A 119 -8.97 1.18 2.47
CA PRO A 119 -10.07 1.07 1.50
C PRO A 119 -10.97 -0.15 1.71
N ILE A 120 -10.43 -1.29 2.19
CA ILE A 120 -11.23 -2.49 2.47
C ILE A 120 -12.20 -2.23 3.63
N GLY A 121 -11.72 -1.63 4.71
CA GLY A 121 -12.57 -1.27 5.85
C GLY A 121 -13.62 -0.21 5.50
N LEU A 122 -13.33 0.66 4.52
CA LEU A 122 -14.30 1.61 4.00
C LEU A 122 -15.34 0.95 3.10
N LEU A 123 -14.96 -0.04 2.28
CA LEU A 123 -15.90 -0.78 1.44
C LEU A 123 -16.92 -1.54 2.31
N TYR A 124 -16.43 -2.28 3.31
CA TYR A 124 -17.22 -3.15 4.19
C TYR A 124 -17.63 -2.48 5.50
N TRP A 125 -17.78 -1.16 5.51
CA TRP A 125 -18.11 -0.39 6.72
C TRP A 125 -19.48 -0.75 7.35
N TYR A 126 -20.34 -1.45 6.60
CA TYR A 126 -21.70 -1.82 6.97
C TYR A 126 -22.04 -3.26 6.53
N ASP A 127 -21.08 -4.17 6.63
CA ASP A 127 -21.38 -5.60 6.46
C ASP A 127 -21.80 -6.19 7.82
N ASP A 128 -22.95 -6.87 7.84
CA ASP A 128 -23.48 -7.63 9.00
C ASP A 128 -22.76 -8.97 9.19
#